data_AF-A0A229UTI5-F1
#
_entry.id   AF-A0A229UTI5-F1
#
_cell.length_a   1.000
_cell.length_b   1.000
_cell.length_c   1.000
_cell.angle_alpha   90.00
_cell.angle_beta   90.00
_cell.angle_gamma   90.00
#
_symmetry.space_group_name_H-M   'P 1'
#
loop_
_entity.id
_entity.type
_entity.pdbx_description
1 polymer ?
#
loop_
_entity_poly.entity_id
_entity_poly.type
_entity_poly.pdbx_seq_one_letter_code
_entity_poly.pdbx_strand_id
1 'polypeptide(L)'
;MLIAILIGLFIYYVYKKTFRGVVYSHSYNITFVLMTMMTTLIIMTISSNVVLSLGMVGALSIVRFRTAIKDPIDIVFMFWSITAGIATGAGMYPIAIVGSLVMGATVYLLSKKTTKDSAYLLVIHYTEEANDGVKYHINKLHGVLKSKTVRKERIEVTVEIKLKNDNTVFVNEISALAGVNDVVLVSYNGDYAP
;
A
#
# COMPACT_ATOMS: atom_id res chain seq x y z
N MET A 1 14.59 -25.37 8.61
CA MET A 1 14.59 -24.29 9.63
C MET A 1 15.48 -23.11 9.22
N LEU A 2 16.82 -23.24 9.17
CA LEU A 2 17.71 -22.12 8.80
C LEU A 2 17.37 -21.52 7.42
N ILE A 3 17.11 -22.36 6.41
CA ILE A 3 16.70 -21.90 5.07
C ILE A 3 15.37 -21.14 5.11
N ALA A 4 14.40 -21.59 5.92
CA ALA A 4 13.13 -20.91 6.09
C ALA A 4 13.28 -19.53 6.74
N ILE A 5 14.22 -19.39 7.70
CA ILE A 5 14.57 -18.09 8.29
C ILE A 5 15.19 -17.17 7.24
N LEU A 6 16.15 -17.66 6.44
CA LEU A 6 16.79 -16.89 5.38
C LEU A 6 15.79 -16.41 4.33
N ILE A 7 14.86 -17.29 3.90
CA ILE A 7 13.81 -16.93 2.96
C ILE A 7 12.81 -15.95 3.59
N GLY A 8 12.40 -16.16 4.84
CA GLY A 8 11.56 -15.23 5.57
C GLY A 8 12.19 -13.83 5.68
N LEU A 9 13.49 -13.76 5.97
CA LEU A 9 14.24 -12.49 5.98
C LEU A 9 14.35 -11.85 4.59
N PHE A 10 14.47 -12.66 3.54
CA PHE A 10 14.43 -12.17 2.17
C PHE A 10 13.08 -11.55 1.83
N ILE A 11 11.97 -12.22 2.17
CA ILE A 11 10.60 -11.71 2.01
C ILE A 11 10.44 -10.41 2.81
N TYR A 12 10.91 -10.36 4.05
CA TYR A 12 10.91 -9.16 4.90
C TYR A 12 11.62 -7.98 4.22
N TYR A 13 12.79 -8.23 3.63
CA TYR A 13 13.57 -7.20 2.95
C TYR A 13 12.88 -6.69 1.68
N VAL A 14 12.35 -7.61 0.86
CA VAL A 14 11.59 -7.26 -0.36
C VAL A 14 10.36 -6.45 0.00
N TYR A 15 9.61 -6.86 1.04
CA TYR A 15 8.45 -6.12 1.53
C TYR A 15 8.84 -4.72 1.98
N LYS A 16 9.86 -4.58 2.84
CA LYS A 16 10.35 -3.27 3.31
C LYS A 16 10.73 -2.34 2.16
N LYS A 17 11.32 -2.87 1.09
CA LYS A 17 11.76 -2.08 -0.08
C LYS A 17 10.63 -1.78 -1.06
N THR A 18 9.59 -2.59 -1.07
CA THR A 18 8.41 -2.49 -1.96
C THR A 18 7.27 -1.74 -1.28
N PHE A 19 7.31 -1.54 0.04
CA PHE A 19 6.24 -0.93 0.81
C PHE A 19 5.97 0.50 0.35
N ARG A 20 4.71 0.75 -0.01
CA ARG A 20 4.20 2.01 -0.58
C ARG A 20 3.01 2.58 0.19
N GLY A 21 2.60 1.93 1.28
CA GLY A 21 1.48 2.36 2.10
C GLY A 21 1.84 3.53 3.04
N VAL A 22 0.82 4.23 3.49
CA VAL A 22 0.94 5.41 4.38
C VAL A 22 1.29 5.00 5.82
N VAL A 23 1.02 3.75 6.21
CA VAL A 23 1.22 3.23 7.57
C VAL A 23 2.04 1.94 7.53
N TYR A 24 3.37 2.07 7.58
CA TYR A 24 4.25 0.92 7.75
C TYR A 24 4.16 0.39 9.18
N SER A 25 3.65 -0.82 9.35
CA SER A 25 3.72 -1.53 10.63
C SER A 25 4.91 -2.48 10.65
N HIS A 26 5.90 -2.17 11.48
CA HIS A 26 7.06 -3.06 11.68
C HIS A 26 6.63 -4.44 12.20
N SER A 27 5.62 -4.47 13.07
CA SER A 27 5.03 -5.70 13.60
C SER A 27 4.46 -6.59 12.50
N TYR A 28 3.89 -6.01 11.44
CA TYR A 28 3.35 -6.77 10.33
C TYR A 28 4.45 -7.44 9.50
N ASN A 29 5.55 -6.74 9.23
CA ASN A 29 6.66 -7.31 8.47
C ASN A 29 7.34 -8.50 9.21
N ILE A 30 7.40 -8.45 10.55
CA ILE A 30 7.87 -9.58 11.37
C ILE A 30 6.99 -10.83 11.17
N THR A 31 5.68 -10.66 10.91
CA THR A 31 4.77 -11.80 10.73
C THR A 31 5.15 -12.70 9.55
N PHE A 32 5.77 -12.17 8.49
CA PHE A 32 6.19 -12.99 7.33
C PHE A 32 7.29 -13.99 7.69
N VAL A 33 8.26 -13.56 8.50
CA VAL A 33 9.33 -14.43 8.98
C VAL A 33 8.74 -15.53 9.86
N LEU A 34 7.86 -15.15 10.80
CA LEU A 34 7.20 -16.08 11.70
C LEU A 34 6.28 -17.05 10.95
N MET A 35 5.51 -16.58 9.97
CA MET A 35 4.65 -17.41 9.10
C MET A 35 5.47 -18.45 8.34
N THR A 36 6.61 -18.06 7.76
CA THR A 36 7.49 -18.96 7.03
C THR A 36 8.06 -20.04 7.97
N MET A 37 8.45 -19.67 9.19
CA MET A 37 8.93 -20.62 10.20
C MET A 37 7.83 -21.56 10.70
N MET A 38 6.66 -21.02 11.04
CA MET A 38 5.51 -21.79 11.53
C MET A 38 5.05 -22.82 10.50
N THR A 39 4.90 -22.42 9.24
CA THR A 39 4.48 -23.33 8.17
C THR A 39 5.52 -24.41 7.90
N THR A 40 6.82 -24.08 7.98
CA THR A 40 7.89 -25.07 7.89
C THR A 40 7.81 -26.10 9.04
N LEU A 41 7.59 -25.66 10.28
CA LEU A 41 7.42 -26.55 11.43
C LEU A 41 6.21 -27.47 11.27
N ILE A 42 5.08 -26.90 10.84
CA ILE A 42 3.83 -27.63 10.59
C ILE A 42 4.06 -28.73 9.56
N ILE A 43 4.66 -28.41 8.40
CA ILE A 43 4.91 -29.41 7.35
C ILE A 43 5.93 -30.45 7.78
N MET A 44 7.01 -30.07 8.45
CA MET A 44 7.99 -31.03 8.99
C MET A 44 7.34 -32.01 9.98
N THR A 45 6.39 -31.54 10.79
CA THR A 45 5.65 -32.39 11.75
C THR A 45 4.67 -33.34 11.06
N ILE A 46 4.08 -32.90 9.95
CA ILE A 46 3.04 -33.64 9.22
C ILE A 46 3.59 -34.64 8.22
N SER A 47 4.76 -34.39 7.64
CA SER A 47 5.27 -35.10 6.46
C SER A 47 5.31 -36.63 6.61
N SER A 48 5.31 -37.16 7.83
CA SER A 48 5.33 -38.60 8.13
C SER A 48 3.95 -39.24 8.32
N ASN A 49 2.87 -38.46 8.47
CA ASN A 49 1.54 -39.01 8.78
C ASN A 49 0.41 -38.25 8.08
N VAL A 50 -0.20 -38.91 7.08
CA VAL A 50 -1.32 -38.38 6.29
C VAL A 50 -2.56 -38.09 7.14
N VAL A 51 -2.82 -38.88 8.20
CA VAL A 51 -3.94 -38.67 9.13
C VAL A 51 -3.73 -37.39 9.94
N LEU A 52 -2.49 -37.14 10.38
CA LEU A 52 -2.11 -35.91 11.07
C LEU A 52 -2.22 -34.68 10.14
N SER A 53 -1.87 -34.86 8.86
CA SER A 53 -2.02 -33.83 7.83
C SER A 53 -3.46 -33.36 7.67
N LEU A 54 -4.38 -34.32 7.57
CA LEU A 54 -5.80 -34.04 7.34
C LEU A 54 -6.40 -33.30 8.54
N GLY A 55 -6.00 -33.67 9.77
CA GLY A 55 -6.42 -33.01 11.00
C GLY A 55 -5.95 -31.55 11.10
N MET A 56 -4.71 -31.25 10.70
CA MET A 56 -4.18 -29.87 10.74
C MET A 56 -4.80 -28.95 9.68
N VAL A 57 -5.12 -29.45 8.49
CA VAL A 57 -5.85 -28.65 7.48
C VAL A 57 -7.25 -28.29 7.98
N GLY A 58 -7.92 -29.22 8.68
CA GLY A 58 -9.20 -28.96 9.34
C GLY A 58 -9.10 -27.92 10.46
N ALA A 59 -8.07 -27.99 11.30
CA ALA A 59 -7.85 -27.03 12.39
C ALA A 59 -7.53 -25.61 11.88
N LEU A 60 -6.69 -25.48 10.85
CA LEU A 60 -6.39 -24.19 10.22
C LEU A 60 -7.63 -23.56 9.56
N SER A 61 -8.55 -24.37 9.04
CA SER A 61 -9.81 -23.91 8.43
C SER A 61 -10.77 -23.27 9.45
N ILE A 62 -10.58 -23.52 10.76
CA ILE A 62 -11.38 -22.93 11.84
C ILE A 62 -10.84 -21.54 12.23
N VAL A 63 -9.58 -21.24 11.91
CA VAL A 63 -8.95 -19.95 12.25
C VAL A 63 -9.51 -18.86 11.32
N ARG A 64 -10.56 -18.17 11.78
CA ARG A 64 -11.13 -17.02 11.09
C ARG A 64 -10.34 -15.77 11.43
N PHE A 65 -9.64 -15.22 10.45
CA PHE A 65 -9.15 -13.85 10.53
C PHE A 65 -10.36 -12.90 10.48
N ARG A 66 -10.68 -12.29 11.63
CA ARG A 66 -11.83 -11.38 11.79
C ARG A 66 -11.53 -9.93 11.38
N THR A 67 -10.27 -9.64 11.06
CA THR A 67 -9.81 -8.32 10.62
C THR A 67 -9.63 -8.30 9.11
N ALA A 68 -10.28 -7.36 8.43
CA ALA A 68 -10.03 -7.09 7.03
C ALA A 68 -8.56 -6.70 6.83
N ILE A 69 -7.85 -7.43 5.98
CA ILE A 69 -6.50 -7.07 5.55
C ILE A 69 -6.65 -5.88 4.61
N LYS A 70 -6.09 -4.73 5.01
CA LYS A 70 -6.33 -3.43 4.38
C LYS A 70 -5.77 -3.34 2.95
N ASP A 71 -4.66 -4.03 2.69
CA ASP A 71 -3.95 -3.95 1.42
C ASP A 71 -3.90 -5.32 0.70
N PRO A 72 -4.33 -5.43 -0.58
CA PRO A 72 -4.26 -6.69 -1.33
C PRO A 72 -2.83 -7.22 -1.51
N ILE A 73 -1.84 -6.32 -1.52
CA ILE A 73 -0.44 -6.70 -1.68
C ILE A 73 0.09 -7.47 -0.46
N ASP A 74 -0.38 -7.11 0.74
CA ASP A 74 -0.03 -7.78 1.98
C ASP A 74 -0.46 -9.25 1.97
N ILE A 75 -1.62 -9.53 1.39
CA ILE A 75 -2.13 -10.89 1.18
C ILE A 75 -1.17 -11.71 0.31
N VAL A 76 -0.67 -11.13 -0.78
CA VAL A 76 0.29 -11.81 -1.66
C VAL A 76 1.58 -12.18 -0.92
N PHE A 77 2.10 -11.28 -0.07
CA PHE A 77 3.28 -11.56 0.75
C PHE A 77 3.03 -12.62 1.83
N MET A 78 1.84 -12.66 2.43
CA MET A 78 1.44 -13.74 3.35
C MET A 78 1.41 -15.08 2.64
N PHE A 79 0.74 -15.18 1.48
CA PHE A 79 0.70 -16.42 0.70
C PHE A 79 2.09 -16.86 0.26
N TRP A 80 2.92 -15.92 -0.19
CA TRP A 80 4.31 -16.23 -0.55
C TRP A 80 5.09 -16.80 0.64
N SER A 81 4.96 -16.23 1.84
CA SER A 81 5.59 -16.74 3.07
C SER A 81 5.13 -18.16 3.40
N ILE A 82 3.84 -18.44 3.26
CA ILE A 82 3.26 -19.77 3.50
C ILE A 82 3.79 -20.78 2.48
N THR A 83 3.74 -20.45 1.18
CA THR A 83 4.23 -21.32 0.10
C THR A 83 5.72 -21.61 0.24
N ALA A 84 6.53 -20.60 0.57
CA ALA A 84 7.95 -20.77 0.82
C ALA A 84 8.21 -21.71 2.01
N GLY A 85 7.49 -21.51 3.10
CA GLY A 85 7.60 -22.36 4.28
C GLY A 85 7.19 -23.81 4.00
N ILE A 86 6.11 -24.03 3.23
CA ILE A 86 5.70 -25.37 2.80
C ILE A 86 6.79 -26.04 1.96
N ALA A 87 7.32 -25.35 0.95
CA ALA A 87 8.37 -25.89 0.09
C ALA A 87 9.65 -26.25 0.88
N THR A 88 10.06 -25.40 1.83
CA THR A 88 11.19 -25.72 2.72
C THR A 88 10.89 -26.82 3.73
N GLY A 89 9.63 -26.95 4.17
CA GLY A 89 9.18 -27.99 5.09
C GLY A 89 9.15 -29.38 4.45
N ALA A 90 8.80 -29.44 3.16
CA ALA A 90 8.78 -30.67 2.36
C ALA A 90 10.18 -31.12 1.89
N GLY A 91 11.25 -30.40 2.26
CA GLY A 91 12.62 -30.71 1.84
C GLY A 91 12.97 -30.26 0.42
N MET A 92 12.08 -29.55 -0.29
CA MET A 92 12.26 -29.07 -1.65
C MET A 92 12.98 -27.71 -1.68
N TYR A 93 14.20 -27.66 -1.13
CA TYR A 93 14.96 -26.41 -0.97
C TYR A 93 15.24 -25.64 -2.26
N PRO A 94 15.63 -26.28 -3.40
CA PRO A 94 15.90 -25.55 -4.63
C PRO A 94 14.67 -24.79 -5.15
N ILE A 95 13.49 -25.41 -5.05
CA ILE A 95 12.23 -24.81 -5.50
C ILE A 95 11.83 -23.64 -4.60
N ALA A 96 12.02 -23.78 -3.28
CA ALA A 96 11.76 -22.69 -2.34
C ALA A 96 12.63 -21.45 -2.63
N ILE A 97 13.91 -21.65 -2.94
CA ILE A 97 14.85 -20.57 -3.24
C ILE A 97 14.53 -19.91 -4.58
N VAL A 98 14.42 -20.70 -5.66
CA VAL A 98 14.15 -20.16 -7.01
C VAL A 98 12.78 -19.49 -7.07
N GLY A 99 11.75 -20.13 -6.51
CA GLY A 99 10.40 -19.57 -6.45
C GLY A 99 10.37 -18.24 -5.69
N SER A 100 11.09 -18.16 -4.57
CA SER A 100 11.19 -16.90 -3.81
C SER A 100 11.91 -15.80 -4.58
N LEU A 101 13.00 -16.13 -5.29
CA LEU A 101 13.70 -15.15 -6.13
C LEU A 101 12.80 -14.61 -7.25
N VAL A 102 12.05 -15.48 -7.93
CA VAL A 102 11.13 -15.09 -9.02
C VAL A 102 10.00 -14.20 -8.50
N MET A 103 9.36 -14.59 -7.38
CA MET A 103 8.31 -13.79 -6.74
C MET A 103 8.84 -12.43 -6.31
N GLY A 104 10.00 -12.40 -5.66
CA GLY A 104 10.65 -11.17 -5.22
C GLY A 104 10.99 -10.24 -6.38
N ALA A 105 11.55 -10.78 -7.47
CA ALA A 105 11.86 -10.01 -8.68
C ALA A 105 10.61 -9.43 -9.34
N THR A 106 9.54 -10.22 -9.44
CA THR A 106 8.26 -9.79 -10.03
C THR A 106 7.66 -8.62 -9.26
N VAL A 107 7.60 -8.75 -7.93
CA VAL A 107 7.10 -7.69 -7.05
C VAL A 107 7.97 -6.44 -7.12
N TYR A 108 9.29 -6.60 -7.14
CA TYR A 108 10.23 -5.48 -7.24
C TYR A 108 10.10 -4.71 -8.56
N LEU A 109 9.97 -5.42 -9.69
CA LEU A 109 9.80 -4.80 -11.02
C LEU A 109 8.48 -4.03 -11.13
N LEU A 110 7.38 -4.61 -10.64
CA LEU A 110 6.07 -3.96 -10.63
C LEU A 110 6.06 -2.74 -9.70
N SER A 111 6.76 -2.82 -8.55
CA SER A 111 6.88 -1.74 -7.58
C SER A 111 7.90 -0.65 -7.98
N LYS A 112 8.55 -0.73 -9.14
CA LYS A 112 9.32 0.40 -9.68
C LYS A 112 8.49 1.31 -10.59
N LYS A 113 7.38 0.80 -11.14
CA LYS A 113 6.67 1.45 -12.25
C LYS A 113 5.59 2.45 -11.83
N THR A 114 5.10 2.40 -10.59
CA THR A 114 4.11 3.38 -10.08
C THR A 114 4.84 4.50 -9.36
N THR A 115 5.26 5.52 -10.09
CA THR A 115 5.85 6.74 -9.54
C THR A 115 4.93 7.34 -8.48
N LYS A 116 5.56 7.97 -7.46
CA LYS A 116 4.98 8.74 -6.34
C LYS A 116 4.14 9.93 -6.83
N ASP A 117 3.08 9.70 -7.57
CA ASP A 117 2.06 10.71 -7.79
C ASP A 117 1.15 10.68 -6.55
N SER A 118 1.65 11.22 -5.44
CA SER A 118 0.83 11.47 -4.27
C SER A 118 -0.24 12.46 -4.70
N ALA A 119 -1.49 12.01 -4.69
CA ALA A 119 -2.64 12.86 -4.95
C ALA A 119 -2.86 13.76 -3.72
N TYR A 120 -3.07 15.04 -3.95
CA TYR A 120 -3.46 15.99 -2.93
C TYR A 120 -4.79 16.62 -3.33
N LEU A 121 -5.64 16.86 -2.34
CA LEU A 121 -6.82 17.68 -2.51
C LEU A 121 -6.46 19.12 -2.17
N LEU A 122 -6.58 19.98 -3.16
CA LEU A 122 -6.48 21.43 -3.02
C LEU A 122 -7.90 21.97 -2.86
N VAL A 123 -8.20 22.50 -1.68
CA VAL A 123 -9.47 23.16 -1.35
C VAL A 123 -9.22 24.67 -1.36
N ILE A 124 -9.98 25.40 -2.16
CA ILE A 124 -9.81 26.84 -2.34
C ILE A 124 -11.15 27.52 -2.02
N HIS A 125 -11.12 28.45 -1.07
CA HIS A 125 -12.26 29.31 -0.72
C HIS A 125 -12.02 30.70 -1.30
N TYR A 126 -12.85 31.12 -2.24
CA TYR A 126 -12.64 32.38 -2.97
C TYR A 126 -13.97 33.07 -3.32
N THR A 127 -13.92 34.36 -3.64
CA THR A 127 -15.05 35.17 -4.10
C THR A 127 -15.13 35.19 -5.62
N GLU A 128 -16.24 35.67 -6.19
CA GLU A 128 -16.42 35.70 -7.65
C GLU A 128 -15.31 36.49 -8.39
N GLU A 129 -14.73 37.49 -7.73
CA GLU A 129 -13.62 38.32 -8.24
C GLU A 129 -12.35 37.51 -8.55
N ALA A 130 -12.07 36.44 -7.79
CA ALA A 130 -10.87 35.63 -7.95
C ALA A 130 -11.04 34.46 -8.92
N ASN A 131 -12.21 34.29 -9.53
CA ASN A 131 -12.58 33.08 -10.26
C ASN A 131 -11.68 32.78 -11.46
N ASP A 132 -11.29 33.80 -12.22
CA ASP A 132 -10.42 33.63 -13.39
C ASP A 132 -8.97 33.31 -12.99
N GLY A 133 -8.48 33.95 -11.93
CA GLY A 133 -7.15 33.67 -11.37
C GLY A 133 -7.04 32.25 -10.84
N VAL A 134 -8.02 31.81 -10.04
CA VAL A 134 -8.07 30.45 -9.50
C VAL A 134 -8.14 29.41 -10.63
N LYS A 135 -8.98 29.64 -11.65
CA LYS A 135 -9.12 28.72 -12.80
C LYS A 135 -7.83 28.60 -13.60
N TYR A 136 -7.09 29.69 -13.77
CA TYR A 136 -5.77 29.68 -14.42
C TYR A 136 -4.76 28.80 -13.67
N HIS A 137 -4.65 28.95 -12.35
CA HIS A 137 -3.74 28.14 -11.53
C HIS A 137 -4.15 26.66 -11.47
N ILE A 138 -5.44 26.35 -11.42
CA ILE A 138 -5.95 24.96 -11.48
C ILE A 138 -5.53 24.27 -12.79
N ASN A 139 -5.71 24.96 -13.92
CA ASN A 139 -5.33 24.42 -15.23
C ASN A 139 -3.81 24.22 -15.35
N LYS A 140 -3.00 25.15 -14.82
CA LYS A 140 -1.53 25.03 -14.79
C LYS A 140 -1.05 23.81 -14.00
N LEU A 141 -1.77 23.43 -12.95
CA LEU A 141 -1.48 22.27 -12.09
C LEU A 141 -2.05 20.95 -12.63
N HIS A 142 -2.69 20.95 -13.80
CA HIS A 142 -3.44 19.80 -14.34
C HIS A 142 -4.43 19.21 -13.33
N GLY A 143 -5.04 20.07 -12.51
CA GLY A 143 -5.93 19.65 -11.45
C GLY A 143 -7.27 19.12 -11.98
N VAL A 144 -7.73 18.00 -11.43
CA VAL A 144 -9.03 17.41 -11.75
C VAL A 144 -10.07 17.92 -10.77
N LEU A 145 -11.08 18.64 -11.25
CA LEU A 145 -12.17 19.14 -10.42
C LEU A 145 -12.94 17.97 -9.79
N LYS A 146 -13.07 17.95 -8.47
CA LYS A 146 -13.87 16.96 -7.73
C LYS A 146 -15.21 17.53 -7.30
N SER A 147 -15.21 18.77 -6.81
CA SER A 147 -16.41 19.44 -6.34
C SER A 147 -16.27 20.96 -6.50
N LYS A 148 -17.38 21.62 -6.79
CA LYS A 148 -17.52 23.07 -6.76
C LYS A 148 -18.83 23.42 -6.05
N THR A 149 -18.73 24.13 -4.95
CA THR A 149 -19.88 24.63 -4.19
C THR A 149 -19.93 26.15 -4.34
N VAL A 150 -21.07 26.67 -4.75
CA VAL A 150 -21.30 28.12 -4.84
C VAL A 150 -22.32 28.51 -3.79
N ARG A 151 -21.90 29.32 -2.81
CA ARG A 151 -22.80 30.02 -1.88
C ARG A 151 -22.79 31.51 -2.25
N LYS A 152 -23.88 32.22 -1.96
CA LYS A 152 -24.16 33.60 -2.42
C LYS A 152 -22.98 34.59 -2.40
N GLU A 153 -22.02 34.43 -1.49
CA GLU A 153 -20.83 35.30 -1.35
C GLU A 153 -19.50 34.52 -1.31
N ARG A 154 -19.52 33.19 -1.41
CA ARG A 154 -18.32 32.34 -1.27
C ARG A 154 -18.39 31.13 -2.19
N ILE A 155 -17.33 30.92 -2.95
CA ILE A 155 -17.13 29.76 -3.81
C ILE A 155 -16.09 28.86 -3.16
N GLU A 156 -16.41 27.58 -3.05
CA GLU A 156 -15.48 26.54 -2.63
C GLU A 156 -15.21 25.62 -3.81
N VAL A 157 -13.96 25.39 -4.14
CA VAL A 157 -13.54 24.46 -5.18
C VAL A 157 -12.55 23.47 -4.61
N THR A 158 -12.82 22.19 -4.82
CA THR A 158 -11.96 21.07 -4.42
C THR A 158 -11.42 20.39 -5.68
N VAL A 159 -10.11 20.35 -5.79
CA VAL A 159 -9.38 19.83 -6.96
C VAL A 159 -8.38 18.78 -6.52
N GLU A 160 -8.33 17.66 -7.24
CA GLU A 160 -7.26 16.68 -7.09
C GLU A 160 -6.06 17.11 -7.95
N ILE A 161 -4.89 17.28 -7.32
CA ILE A 161 -3.62 17.57 -7.99
C ILE A 161 -2.61 16.45 -7.71
N LYS A 162 -1.79 16.11 -8.70
CA LYS A 162 -0.70 15.15 -8.55
C LYS A 162 0.61 15.90 -8.40
N LEU A 163 1.22 15.80 -7.23
CA LEU A 163 2.50 16.43 -6.94
C LEU A 163 3.62 15.42 -7.13
N LYS A 164 4.52 15.68 -8.09
CA LYS A 164 5.72 14.86 -8.32
C LYS A 164 6.83 15.15 -7.29
N ASN A 165 6.83 16.37 -6.73
CA ASN A 165 7.76 16.86 -5.72
C ASN A 165 6.97 17.60 -4.63
N ASP A 166 7.52 17.72 -3.43
CA ASP A 166 6.94 18.43 -2.27
C ASP A 166 6.93 19.97 -2.44
N ASN A 167 6.74 20.43 -3.67
CA ASN A 167 6.76 21.84 -4.03
C ASN A 167 5.38 22.46 -3.76
N THR A 168 5.20 23.03 -2.58
CA THR A 168 3.96 23.67 -2.12
C THR A 168 3.87 25.15 -2.44
N VAL A 169 4.80 25.69 -3.24
CA VAL A 169 4.87 27.14 -3.56
C VAL A 169 3.59 27.66 -4.21
N PHE A 170 2.90 26.84 -5.01
CA PHE A 170 1.63 27.20 -5.66
C PHE A 170 0.52 27.50 -4.64
N VAL A 171 0.56 26.93 -3.44
CA VAL A 171 -0.42 27.21 -2.37
C VAL A 171 -0.32 28.68 -1.96
N ASN A 172 0.91 29.18 -1.80
CA ASN A 172 1.16 30.59 -1.47
C ASN A 172 0.79 31.52 -2.63
N GLU A 173 1.07 31.12 -3.88
CA GLU A 173 0.67 31.90 -5.07
C GLU A 173 -0.85 32.08 -5.15
N ILE A 174 -1.61 31.01 -4.92
CA ILE A 174 -3.08 31.07 -4.96
C ILE A 174 -3.62 31.87 -3.77
N SER A 175 -3.04 31.71 -2.59
CA SER A 175 -3.45 32.48 -1.39
C SER A 175 -3.19 33.98 -1.51
N ALA A 176 -2.26 34.40 -2.37
CA ALA A 176 -1.94 35.82 -2.59
C ALA A 176 -2.89 36.52 -3.58
N LEU A 177 -3.78 35.78 -4.25
CA LEU A 177 -4.75 36.35 -5.17
C LEU A 177 -5.82 37.15 -4.40
N ALA A 178 -6.11 38.37 -4.87
CA ALA A 178 -7.19 39.18 -4.33
C ALA A 178 -8.54 38.44 -4.47
N GLY A 179 -9.27 38.29 -3.38
CA GLY A 179 -10.54 37.56 -3.33
C GLY A 179 -10.42 36.09 -2.94
N VAL A 180 -9.21 35.56 -2.72
CA VAL A 180 -9.01 34.25 -2.08
C VAL A 180 -8.98 34.43 -0.57
N ASN A 181 -9.86 33.72 0.14
CA ASN A 181 -9.93 33.76 1.60
C ASN A 181 -8.95 32.76 2.21
N ASP A 182 -8.99 31.51 1.74
CA ASP A 182 -8.21 30.41 2.31
C ASP A 182 -7.86 29.38 1.23
N VAL A 183 -6.69 28.76 1.37
CA VAL A 183 -6.21 27.66 0.51
C VAL A 183 -5.69 26.55 1.41
N VAL A 184 -6.24 25.35 1.26
CA VAL A 184 -5.86 24.18 2.05
C VAL A 184 -5.40 23.07 1.13
N LEU A 185 -4.21 22.53 1.41
CA LEU A 185 -3.67 21.36 0.73
C LEU A 185 -3.72 20.17 1.67
N VAL A 186 -4.50 19.15 1.31
CA VAL A 186 -4.66 17.93 2.10
C VAL A 186 -4.09 16.75 1.33
N SER A 187 -3.24 15.94 1.95
CA SER A 187 -2.77 14.69 1.34
C SER A 187 -3.95 13.73 1.16
N TYR A 188 -4.23 13.32 -0.07
CA TYR A 188 -5.29 12.39 -0.37
C TYR A 188 -4.72 10.99 -0.54
N ASN A 189 -4.82 10.20 0.52
CA ASN A 189 -4.63 8.77 0.44
C ASN A 189 -5.99 8.20 0.04
N GLY A 190 -6.10 7.66 -1.17
CA GLY A 190 -7.36 7.26 -1.83
C GLY A 190 -8.21 6.18 -1.15
N ASP A 191 -8.05 5.96 0.16
CA ASP A 191 -8.91 5.11 0.99
C ASP A 191 -10.19 5.86 1.40
N TYR A 192 -10.96 6.24 0.38
CA TYR A 192 -12.40 6.43 0.55
C TYR A 192 -13.09 5.46 -0.41
N ALA A 193 -13.14 4.19 0.00
CA ALA A 193 -14.18 3.29 -0.48
C ALA A 193 -15.46 3.60 0.34
N PRO A 194 -16.61 3.83 -0.31
CA PRO A 194 -17.89 3.98 0.37
C PRO A 194 -18.31 2.71 1.13
#